data_AF-A0A293MVL3-F1
#
_entry.id   AF-A0A293MVL3-F1
#
_cell.length_a   1.000
_cell.length_b   1.000
_cell.length_c   1.000
_cell.angle_alpha   90.00
_cell.angle_beta   90.00
_cell.angle_gamma   90.00
#
_symmetry.space_group_name_H-M   'P 1'
#
loop_
_entity.id
_entity.type
_entity.pdbx_description
1 polymer ?
#
loop_
_entity_poly.entity_id
_entity_poly.type
_entity_poly.pdbx_seq_one_letter_code
_entity_poly.pdbx_strand_id
1 'polypeptide(L)'
;MSEISEVNIDSNVAGNTDRTGGTLLDDDVPSESNVVQQEEEKNSDDPYSYTKRNEFTSEIFKIEVSNLPKIFGHGQLRKLFQKLKVNAHKIKVMGSRKPYAFVSFKTDSDRETALTVLEGYVFKGNVLSVKKANPMADPLVRKRKLGEAEEPPSQKKTHDGSDEKSVSEMIKEAVAPWANIPYEEQVTQKGEEVKKVIIKYARQLEKNNASLKPWIVEQRQKHRGAVCPVEPVVPSPDIEGYRNKNEFSVGPHLETGQPTVGFRISSYRQGSMSVAEPNELNNVPQIAKNVTKSFQEYVRQSDKRPFNPETHEGYWRQLTVRTTRKNHVMAIVVLHPQQLTEGEVTSEKEKLKTFFTEGLGKECGVTSLHLQRFDKKKSDDEQPNFEHIFGTQNIEEVLSGLTFQISPDAFFQINTSAAEILYGIAGTLADLSPDTTLLDVCCGTGTIGLTLASKVKQVYGIEACKQAVQDAKRNAEANGITNAHFVMGKAEDVIYDVIGTVRDSKELVAIVDPPRQGLHNRVLKTLRAAEQIKKIVYISCNPAAALQNFVDLARQESNNYRGDPFVATKAVPVDMFPQTPHCELVLLLERLSK
;
A
#
# COMPACT_ATOMS: atom_id res chain seq x y z
N MET A 1 34.45 47.39 -14.17
CA MET A 1 33.28 48.25 -14.43
C MET A 1 32.05 47.42 -14.09
N SER A 2 31.30 47.58 -13.00
CA SER A 2 31.20 48.52 -11.87
C SER A 2 30.26 47.77 -10.89
N GLU A 3 30.68 47.31 -9.70
CA GLU A 3 30.80 48.02 -8.42
C GLU A 3 29.51 48.64 -7.84
N ILE A 4 29.23 48.24 -6.57
CA ILE A 4 28.64 49.02 -5.44
C ILE A 4 27.08 49.12 -5.43
N SER A 5 26.32 48.97 -4.33
CA SER A 5 26.52 49.16 -2.87
C SER A 5 25.52 48.39 -2.00
N GLU A 6 25.98 47.93 -0.84
CA GLU A 6 25.22 47.73 0.41
C GLU A 6 24.76 49.06 1.03
N VAL A 7 23.67 49.05 1.82
CA VAL A 7 23.50 49.98 2.94
C VAL A 7 22.88 49.24 4.14
N ASN A 8 23.58 49.33 5.27
CA ASN A 8 23.26 48.88 6.61
C ASN A 8 23.33 50.14 7.50
N ILE A 9 22.31 50.44 8.33
CA ILE A 9 22.37 51.35 9.51
C ILE A 9 21.19 50.94 10.42
N ASP A 10 21.33 50.26 11.56
CA ASP A 10 21.87 50.58 12.91
C ASP A 10 21.00 51.47 13.86
N SER A 11 20.58 50.82 14.95
CA SER A 11 20.64 51.18 16.40
C SER A 11 20.00 52.44 17.00
N ASN A 12 19.22 52.25 18.09
CA ASN A 12 19.33 52.86 19.44
C ASN A 12 18.08 52.46 20.27
N VAL A 13 18.09 51.82 21.45
CA VAL A 13 18.76 51.97 22.78
C VAL A 13 18.05 52.93 23.76
N ALA A 14 17.91 52.43 25.00
CA ALA A 14 17.56 53.05 26.30
C ALA A 14 16.05 53.24 26.62
N GLY A 15 15.52 52.95 27.82
CA GLY A 15 16.10 52.54 29.12
C GLY A 15 15.22 53.06 30.29
N ASN A 16 15.31 52.40 31.45
CA ASN A 16 14.93 52.81 32.83
C ASN A 16 13.47 52.67 33.33
N THR A 17 13.20 51.79 34.33
CA THR A 17 13.15 51.96 35.83
C THR A 17 11.91 52.74 36.30
N ASP A 18 11.17 52.46 37.39
CA ASP A 18 11.49 51.86 38.68
C ASP A 18 10.20 51.53 39.49
N ARG A 19 10.41 50.81 40.61
CA ARG A 19 9.58 50.42 41.78
C ARG A 19 8.35 51.27 42.20
N THR A 20 7.35 50.62 42.82
CA THR A 20 7.05 50.65 44.29
C THR A 20 5.84 49.77 44.64
N GLY A 21 5.81 49.21 45.87
CA GLY A 21 4.72 48.38 46.40
C GLY A 21 3.78 49.12 47.36
N GLY A 22 2.68 48.46 47.75
CA GLY A 22 1.77 48.92 48.80
C GLY A 22 0.49 48.08 48.90
N THR A 23 0.39 47.32 49.98
CA THR A 23 -0.79 46.57 50.49
C THR A 23 -1.88 47.51 51.05
N LEU A 24 -3.17 47.12 50.97
CA LEU A 24 -4.12 46.94 52.10
C LEU A 24 -5.58 46.68 51.62
N LEU A 25 -6.13 45.57 52.14
CA LEU A 25 -7.51 45.29 52.65
C LEU A 25 -8.75 45.28 51.74
N ASP A 26 -9.30 44.06 51.64
CA ASP A 26 -10.67 43.57 51.88
C ASP A 26 -11.89 44.27 51.24
N ASP A 27 -12.59 43.51 50.39
CA ASP A 27 -14.05 43.34 50.48
C ASP A 27 -14.46 41.96 49.90
N ASP A 28 -15.17 41.19 50.73
CA ASP A 28 -15.70 39.85 50.52
C ASP A 28 -16.86 39.80 49.50
N VAL A 29 -16.77 38.93 48.49
CA VAL A 29 -17.93 38.29 47.85
C VAL A 29 -17.54 36.84 47.48
N PRO A 30 -18.22 35.80 47.99
CA PRO A 30 -17.82 34.41 47.75
C PRO A 30 -18.27 33.94 46.36
N SER A 31 -17.32 33.62 45.49
CA SER A 31 -17.59 32.98 44.19
C SER A 31 -17.57 31.45 44.32
N GLU A 32 -18.71 30.82 44.06
CA GLU A 32 -18.92 29.38 43.87
C GLU A 32 -17.84 28.77 42.94
N SER A 33 -16.82 28.15 43.51
CA SER A 33 -15.78 27.47 42.72
C SER A 33 -15.16 26.25 43.41
N ASN A 34 -15.83 25.67 44.41
CA ASN A 34 -15.34 24.47 45.12
C ASN A 34 -16.33 23.29 45.15
N VAL A 35 -17.19 23.15 44.13
CA VAL A 35 -18.06 21.97 43.99
C VAL A 35 -17.89 21.23 42.64
N VAL A 36 -16.98 21.64 41.76
CA VAL A 36 -16.83 21.00 40.42
C VAL A 36 -15.55 20.17 40.25
N GLN A 37 -14.68 20.06 41.26
CA GLN A 37 -13.42 19.28 41.16
C GLN A 37 -13.48 17.84 41.68
N GLN A 38 -14.66 17.21 41.71
CA GLN A 38 -14.78 15.79 42.13
C GLN A 38 -15.64 14.89 41.23
N GLU A 39 -15.94 15.26 39.97
CA GLU A 39 -16.74 14.39 39.06
C GLU A 39 -16.09 14.01 37.71
N GLU A 40 -14.84 14.37 37.41
CA GLU A 40 -14.20 13.99 36.12
C GLU A 40 -13.28 12.74 36.16
N GLU A 41 -13.19 12.03 37.28
CA GLU A 41 -12.54 10.71 37.36
C GLU A 41 -13.56 9.60 37.63
N LYS A 42 -14.35 9.22 36.61
CA LYS A 42 -14.95 7.88 36.42
C LYS A 42 -15.87 7.87 35.21
N ASN A 43 -15.31 7.60 34.02
CA ASN A 43 -16.04 6.90 32.95
C ASN A 43 -15.09 6.41 31.85
N SER A 44 -14.19 5.48 32.20
CA SER A 44 -13.37 4.74 31.22
C SER A 44 -14.13 3.60 30.51
N ASP A 45 -15.43 3.47 30.77
CA ASP A 45 -16.26 2.32 30.37
C ASP A 45 -17.37 2.68 29.35
N ASP A 46 -17.32 3.90 28.79
CA ASP A 46 -18.23 4.35 27.73
C ASP A 46 -17.84 3.71 26.37
N PRO A 47 -18.69 2.83 25.78
CA PRO A 47 -18.47 2.20 24.47
C PRO A 47 -18.31 3.20 23.31
N TYR A 48 -18.65 4.47 23.56
CA TYR A 48 -18.61 5.58 22.62
C TYR A 48 -17.56 6.63 23.03
N SER A 49 -16.69 6.39 24.01
CA SER A 49 -15.66 7.35 24.45
C SER A 49 -14.75 7.84 23.31
N TYR A 50 -14.52 7.01 22.28
CA TYR A 50 -13.78 7.40 21.08
C TYR A 50 -14.47 8.51 20.27
N THR A 51 -15.79 8.71 20.41
CA THR A 51 -16.53 9.82 19.78
C THR A 51 -16.39 11.15 20.52
N LYS A 52 -15.86 11.13 21.75
CA LYS A 52 -15.69 12.31 22.63
C LYS A 52 -14.27 12.89 22.64
N ARG A 53 -13.31 12.26 21.96
CA ARG A 53 -11.92 12.76 21.86
C ARG A 53 -11.85 13.82 20.75
N ASN A 54 -11.02 14.85 20.93
CA ASN A 54 -10.83 15.99 20.00
C ASN A 54 -10.14 15.60 18.65
N GLU A 55 -10.28 14.32 18.23
CA GLU A 55 -9.75 13.77 16.99
C GLU A 55 -10.90 13.37 16.06
N PHE A 56 -10.77 13.70 14.77
CA PHE A 56 -11.80 13.39 13.77
C PHE A 56 -12.01 11.87 13.61
N THR A 57 -13.22 11.39 13.90
CA THR A 57 -13.65 10.02 13.59
C THR A 57 -14.77 10.04 12.55
N SER A 58 -14.73 9.12 11.57
CA SER A 58 -15.75 9.03 10.52
C SER A 58 -17.11 8.50 10.99
N GLU A 59 -17.24 8.24 12.30
CA GLU A 59 -18.42 7.62 12.92
C GLU A 59 -19.28 8.64 13.70
N ILE A 60 -18.76 9.82 14.06
CA ILE A 60 -19.50 10.83 14.85
C ILE A 60 -20.63 11.48 14.02
N PHE A 61 -20.31 11.94 12.80
CA PHE A 61 -21.27 12.62 11.94
C PHE A 61 -21.66 11.75 10.75
N LYS A 62 -22.59 10.80 10.97
CA LYS A 62 -22.94 9.80 9.96
C LYS A 62 -24.46 9.67 9.79
N ILE A 63 -24.90 9.49 8.55
CA ILE A 63 -26.30 9.18 8.20
C ILE A 63 -26.36 7.86 7.43
N GLU A 64 -27.52 7.22 7.49
CA GLU A 64 -27.91 6.13 6.60
C GLU A 64 -28.94 6.68 5.60
N VAL A 65 -28.62 6.58 4.31
CA VAL A 65 -29.52 6.90 3.19
C VAL A 65 -30.07 5.59 2.63
N SER A 66 -31.35 5.36 2.85
CA SER A 66 -32.09 4.17 2.44
C SER A 66 -32.95 4.42 1.19
N ASN A 67 -33.48 3.33 0.62
CA ASN A 67 -34.29 3.31 -0.60
C ASN A 67 -33.57 3.76 -1.88
N LEU A 68 -32.27 3.47 -2.01
CA LEU A 68 -31.54 3.79 -3.23
C LEU A 68 -32.03 2.95 -4.43
N PRO A 69 -31.91 3.45 -5.67
CA PRO A 69 -32.26 2.69 -6.87
C PRO A 69 -31.49 1.38 -6.95
N LYS A 70 -32.09 0.31 -7.49
CA LYS A 70 -31.40 -0.98 -7.66
C LYS A 70 -30.19 -0.91 -8.61
N ILE A 71 -30.21 0.02 -9.56
CA ILE A 71 -29.15 0.20 -10.57
C ILE A 71 -28.73 1.67 -10.61
N PHE A 72 -27.58 1.99 -10.01
CA PHE A 72 -26.93 3.29 -10.13
C PHE A 72 -25.41 3.14 -9.97
N GLY A 73 -24.64 4.04 -10.60
CA GLY A 73 -23.19 4.09 -10.44
C GLY A 73 -22.79 4.95 -9.24
N HIS A 74 -21.70 4.58 -8.55
CA HIS A 74 -21.16 5.35 -7.41
C HIS A 74 -20.93 6.84 -7.74
N GLY A 75 -20.46 7.14 -8.96
CA GLY A 75 -20.28 8.52 -9.43
C GLY A 75 -21.58 9.32 -9.60
N GLN A 76 -22.73 8.67 -9.80
CA GLN A 76 -24.02 9.34 -9.92
C GLN A 76 -24.53 9.83 -8.56
N LEU A 77 -24.31 9.05 -7.50
CA LEU A 77 -24.65 9.45 -6.13
C LEU A 77 -23.76 10.62 -5.67
N ARG A 78 -22.46 10.58 -6.01
CA ARG A 78 -21.55 11.71 -5.75
C ARG A 78 -21.98 12.99 -6.47
N LYS A 79 -22.40 12.90 -7.74
CA LYS A 79 -22.95 14.03 -8.50
C LYS A 79 -24.25 14.57 -7.90
N LEU A 80 -25.11 13.70 -7.39
CA LEU A 80 -26.33 14.12 -6.68
C LEU A 80 -25.96 14.96 -5.45
N PHE A 81 -25.05 14.49 -4.61
CA PHE A 81 -24.64 15.21 -3.40
C PHE A 81 -23.98 16.55 -3.74
N GLN A 82 -23.16 16.60 -4.78
CA GLN A 82 -22.59 17.86 -5.27
C GLN A 82 -23.69 18.84 -5.75
N LYS A 83 -24.69 18.34 -6.50
CA LYS A 83 -25.84 19.15 -6.94
C LYS A 83 -26.65 19.70 -5.77
N LEU A 84 -26.83 18.89 -4.73
CA LEU A 84 -27.59 19.23 -3.53
C LEU A 84 -26.76 19.97 -2.47
N LYS A 85 -25.49 20.32 -2.79
CA LYS A 85 -24.55 20.97 -1.86
C LYS A 85 -24.37 20.20 -0.53
N VAL A 86 -24.44 18.87 -0.61
CA VAL A 86 -24.19 17.97 0.52
C VAL A 86 -22.70 17.66 0.58
N ASN A 87 -22.01 18.17 1.60
CA ASN A 87 -20.56 18.05 1.80
C ASN A 87 -20.16 16.69 2.40
N ALA A 88 -20.41 15.60 1.66
CA ALA A 88 -20.06 14.26 2.10
C ALA A 88 -18.53 14.04 2.13
N HIS A 89 -18.00 13.62 3.28
CA HIS A 89 -16.60 13.24 3.43
C HIS A 89 -16.33 11.81 2.90
N LYS A 90 -17.23 10.87 3.21
CA LYS A 90 -17.12 9.47 2.77
C LYS A 90 -18.51 8.91 2.48
N ILE A 91 -18.63 8.15 1.39
CA ILE A 91 -19.87 7.47 0.98
C ILE A 91 -19.57 5.99 0.85
N LYS A 92 -20.35 5.13 1.50
CA LYS A 92 -20.24 3.68 1.41
C LYS A 92 -21.60 3.08 1.10
N VAL A 93 -21.76 2.60 -0.14
CA VAL A 93 -22.98 1.93 -0.60
C VAL A 93 -22.94 0.46 -0.17
N MET A 94 -24.06 -0.03 0.36
CA MET A 94 -24.23 -1.37 0.92
C MET A 94 -25.51 -2.01 0.38
N GLY A 95 -25.54 -3.36 0.33
CA GLY A 95 -26.72 -4.14 -0.04
C GLY A 95 -26.90 -4.34 -1.54
N SER A 96 -27.04 -5.60 -1.97
CA SER A 96 -27.16 -5.96 -3.40
C SER A 96 -28.61 -5.98 -3.92
N ARG A 97 -29.61 -6.19 -3.04
CA ARG A 97 -31.05 -6.29 -3.40
C ARG A 97 -31.87 -5.05 -3.02
N LYS A 98 -31.54 -4.42 -1.90
CA LYS A 98 -32.10 -3.15 -1.40
C LYS A 98 -30.92 -2.26 -1.02
N PRO A 99 -30.37 -1.48 -1.97
CA PRO A 99 -29.19 -0.70 -1.70
C PRO A 99 -29.51 0.46 -0.75
N TYR A 100 -28.57 0.71 0.16
CA TYR A 100 -28.55 1.86 1.06
C TYR A 100 -27.11 2.37 1.15
N ALA A 101 -26.88 3.57 1.67
CA ALA A 101 -25.55 4.14 1.80
C ALA A 101 -25.32 4.73 3.19
N PHE A 102 -24.13 4.51 3.74
CA PHE A 102 -23.64 5.31 4.85
C PHE A 102 -22.87 6.51 4.31
N VAL A 103 -23.20 7.69 4.82
CA VAL A 103 -22.53 8.94 4.46
C VAL A 103 -21.97 9.58 5.72
N SER A 104 -20.66 9.81 5.74
CA SER A 104 -19.95 10.47 6.84
C SER A 104 -19.65 11.93 6.48
N PHE A 105 -19.69 12.81 7.47
CA PHE A 105 -19.48 14.27 7.36
C PHE A 105 -18.33 14.71 8.27
N LYS A 106 -17.76 15.89 7.97
CA LYS A 106 -16.72 16.49 8.81
C LYS A 106 -17.28 17.24 10.02
N THR A 107 -18.49 17.78 9.88
CA THR A 107 -19.14 18.61 10.90
C THR A 107 -20.58 18.14 11.15
N ASP A 108 -21.12 18.47 12.32
CA ASP A 108 -22.54 18.22 12.64
C ASP A 108 -23.46 19.02 11.73
N SER A 109 -23.09 20.27 11.43
CA SER A 109 -23.83 21.17 10.54
C SER A 109 -24.01 20.59 9.13
N ASP A 110 -22.96 19.97 8.56
CA ASP A 110 -23.05 19.29 7.27
C ASP A 110 -23.97 18.06 7.33
N ARG A 111 -23.96 17.34 8.46
CA ARG A 111 -24.84 16.16 8.69
C ARG A 111 -26.31 16.58 8.80
N GLU A 112 -26.62 17.62 9.59
CA GLU A 112 -27.98 18.14 9.73
C GLU A 112 -28.51 18.69 8.40
N THR A 113 -27.67 19.44 7.67
CA THR A 113 -28.01 19.89 6.30
C THR A 113 -28.33 18.70 5.40
N ALA A 114 -27.53 17.64 5.45
CA ALA A 114 -27.77 16.44 4.65
C ALA A 114 -29.07 15.71 5.05
N LEU A 115 -29.42 15.63 6.34
CA LEU A 115 -30.68 15.06 6.80
C LEU A 115 -31.88 15.80 6.21
N THR A 116 -31.86 17.14 6.27
CA THR A 116 -32.95 17.96 5.75
C THR A 116 -33.06 17.90 4.22
N VAL A 117 -31.92 17.94 3.52
CA VAL A 117 -31.91 18.05 2.05
C VAL A 117 -32.18 16.72 1.35
N LEU A 118 -31.80 15.60 1.97
CA LEU A 118 -31.93 14.28 1.36
C LEU A 118 -33.23 13.55 1.75
N GLU A 119 -33.85 13.88 2.88
CA GLU A 119 -35.13 13.28 3.29
C GLU A 119 -36.22 13.61 2.27
N GLY A 120 -36.90 12.58 1.76
CA GLY A 120 -37.98 12.76 0.78
C GLY A 120 -37.50 13.10 -0.65
N TYR A 121 -36.19 13.19 -0.89
CA TYR A 121 -35.68 13.53 -2.23
C TYR A 121 -35.94 12.41 -3.24
N VAL A 122 -36.47 12.74 -4.41
CA VAL A 122 -36.72 11.75 -5.48
C VAL A 122 -35.45 11.53 -6.31
N PHE A 123 -34.77 10.41 -6.08
CA PHE A 123 -33.61 9.99 -6.86
C PHE A 123 -33.97 8.81 -7.78
N LYS A 124 -34.03 9.07 -9.09
CA LYS A 124 -34.37 8.08 -10.14
C LYS A 124 -35.66 7.29 -9.85
N GLY A 125 -36.71 8.00 -9.44
CA GLY A 125 -38.02 7.42 -9.15
C GLY A 125 -38.16 6.84 -7.73
N ASN A 126 -37.09 6.78 -6.94
CA ASN A 126 -37.16 6.37 -5.55
C ASN A 126 -37.13 7.58 -4.62
N VAL A 127 -38.03 7.62 -3.64
CA VAL A 127 -38.02 8.61 -2.54
C VAL A 127 -36.99 8.17 -1.51
N LEU A 128 -35.93 8.94 -1.32
CA LEU A 128 -34.90 8.64 -0.34
C LEU A 128 -35.43 8.83 1.08
N SER A 129 -34.98 7.97 2.00
CA SER A 129 -35.23 8.10 3.43
C SER A 129 -33.90 8.10 4.15
N VAL A 130 -33.73 8.99 5.11
CA VAL A 130 -32.46 9.32 5.74
C VAL A 130 -32.66 9.37 7.24
N LYS A 131 -31.75 8.72 7.97
CA LYS A 131 -31.71 8.77 9.43
C LYS A 131 -30.29 8.95 9.92
N LYS A 132 -30.14 9.50 11.11
CA LYS A 132 -28.85 9.47 11.83
C LYS A 132 -28.43 8.01 11.98
N ALA A 133 -27.20 7.69 11.59
CA ALA A 133 -26.66 6.36 11.80
C ALA A 133 -26.16 6.29 13.24
N ASN A 134 -26.60 5.29 14.00
CA ASN A 134 -26.02 5.04 15.31
C ASN A 134 -24.53 4.66 15.12
N PRO A 135 -23.61 5.21 15.93
CA PRO A 135 -22.24 4.76 15.92
C PRO A 135 -22.23 3.25 16.15
N MET A 136 -21.48 2.50 15.33
CA MET A 136 -21.31 1.09 15.64
C MET A 136 -20.53 1.00 16.95
N ALA A 137 -21.11 0.30 17.94
CA ALA A 137 -20.37 -0.09 19.13
C ALA A 137 -19.13 -0.87 18.67
N ASP A 138 -17.98 -0.51 19.23
CA ASP A 138 -16.71 -1.16 18.92
C ASP A 138 -16.88 -2.69 19.10
N PRO A 139 -16.58 -3.53 18.07
CA PRO A 139 -16.59 -4.99 18.19
C PRO A 139 -15.81 -5.51 19.41
N LEU A 140 -14.88 -4.71 19.94
CA LEU A 140 -14.03 -5.03 21.07
C LEU A 140 -14.58 -4.66 22.45
N VAL A 141 -15.57 -3.78 22.54
CA VAL A 141 -16.30 -3.55 23.81
C VAL A 141 -17.05 -4.83 24.23
N ARG A 142 -17.50 -5.62 23.24
CA ARG A 142 -18.07 -6.96 23.50
C ARG A 142 -17.09 -7.89 24.21
N LYS A 143 -15.79 -7.77 23.93
CA LYS A 143 -14.74 -8.59 24.55
C LYS A 143 -14.37 -8.07 25.95
N ARG A 144 -14.38 -6.75 26.17
CA ARG A 144 -14.21 -6.14 27.52
C ARG A 144 -15.33 -6.56 28.47
N LYS A 145 -16.59 -6.50 28.04
CA LYS A 145 -17.75 -6.95 28.83
C LYS A 145 -17.78 -8.45 29.14
N LEU A 146 -17.10 -9.27 28.35
CA LEU A 146 -16.96 -10.71 28.60
C LEU A 146 -15.76 -11.05 29.49
N GLY A 147 -14.84 -10.10 29.72
CA GLY A 147 -13.64 -10.27 30.52
C GLY A 147 -13.79 -9.85 32.00
N GLU A 148 -14.89 -9.21 32.38
CA GLU A 148 -15.13 -8.69 33.75
C GLU A 148 -16.18 -9.48 34.55
N ALA A 149 -16.77 -10.53 33.99
CA ALA A 149 -17.59 -11.46 34.76
C ALA A 149 -16.70 -12.56 35.36
N GLU A 150 -16.19 -12.34 36.56
CA GLU A 150 -15.78 -13.44 37.45
C GLU A 150 -17.04 -14.25 37.83
N GLU A 151 -17.40 -15.26 37.03
CA GLU A 151 -18.30 -16.32 37.46
C GLU A 151 -17.58 -17.67 37.42
N PRO A 152 -17.80 -18.55 38.43
CA PRO A 152 -17.17 -19.87 38.50
C PRO A 152 -17.63 -20.75 37.33
N PRO A 153 -16.86 -21.77 36.92
CA PRO A 153 -17.06 -22.47 35.65
C PRO A 153 -18.34 -23.31 35.68
N SER A 154 -19.45 -22.70 35.27
CA SER A 154 -20.71 -23.41 35.02
C SER A 154 -20.73 -23.89 33.56
N GLN A 155 -20.43 -25.18 33.42
CA GLN A 155 -20.76 -26.10 32.32
C GLN A 155 -21.21 -25.42 31.01
N LYS A 156 -20.22 -24.95 30.22
CA LYS A 156 -20.44 -24.82 28.78
C LYS A 156 -20.76 -26.20 28.23
N LYS A 157 -21.95 -26.32 27.63
CA LYS A 157 -22.31 -27.43 26.75
C LYS A 157 -21.16 -27.63 25.76
N THR A 158 -20.57 -28.81 25.83
CA THR A 158 -19.60 -29.35 24.89
C THR A 158 -20.21 -29.31 23.49
N HIS A 159 -19.85 -28.28 22.73
CA HIS A 159 -19.82 -28.38 21.28
C HIS A 159 -18.44 -28.94 20.94
N ASP A 160 -18.43 -30.02 20.16
CA ASP A 160 -17.26 -30.79 19.71
C ASP A 160 -15.95 -30.00 19.57
N GLY A 161 -14.85 -30.67 19.95
CA GLY A 161 -13.50 -30.15 19.99
C GLY A 161 -13.12 -29.33 18.75
N SER A 162 -12.77 -28.07 18.98
CA SER A 162 -12.07 -27.23 18.02
C SER A 162 -10.68 -26.94 18.58
N ASP A 163 -9.66 -27.51 17.96
CA ASP A 163 -8.25 -27.26 18.26
C ASP A 163 -7.97 -25.75 18.33
N GLU A 164 -7.55 -25.24 19.48
CA GLU A 164 -6.96 -23.90 19.55
C GLU A 164 -5.63 -23.94 18.78
N LYS A 165 -5.61 -23.27 17.62
CA LYS A 165 -4.40 -23.18 16.79
C LYS A 165 -3.27 -22.56 17.59
N SER A 166 -2.09 -23.15 17.50
CA SER A 166 -0.87 -22.60 18.09
C SER A 166 -0.49 -21.25 17.46
N VAL A 167 0.30 -20.44 18.17
CA VAL A 167 0.84 -19.17 17.63
C VAL A 167 1.64 -19.41 16.34
N SER A 168 2.38 -20.53 16.28
CA SER A 168 3.12 -20.99 15.10
C SER A 168 2.20 -21.22 13.89
N GLU A 169 1.07 -21.89 14.08
CA GLU A 169 0.11 -22.12 12.99
C GLU A 169 -0.54 -20.82 12.53
N MET A 170 -0.91 -19.95 13.47
CA MET A 170 -1.54 -18.67 13.15
C MET A 170 -0.62 -17.75 12.34
N ILE A 171 0.69 -17.68 12.68
CA ILE A 171 1.64 -16.86 11.91
C ILE A 171 1.88 -17.43 10.51
N LYS A 172 1.99 -18.76 10.38
CA LYS A 172 2.11 -19.42 9.07
C LYS A 172 0.89 -19.15 8.21
N GLU A 173 -0.32 -19.29 8.74
CA GLU A 173 -1.56 -18.96 8.01
C GLU A 173 -1.64 -17.50 7.56
N ALA A 174 -1.13 -16.57 8.38
CA ALA A 174 -1.16 -15.14 8.06
C ALA A 174 -0.13 -14.73 6.98
N VAL A 175 1.06 -15.34 6.97
CA VAL A 175 2.21 -14.87 6.18
C VAL A 175 2.62 -15.83 5.06
N ALA A 176 2.53 -17.12 5.31
CA ALA A 176 2.98 -18.19 4.43
C ALA A 176 1.98 -19.38 4.48
N PRO A 177 0.71 -19.17 4.08
CA PRO A 177 -0.36 -20.15 4.27
C PRO A 177 -0.12 -21.49 3.56
N TRP A 178 0.82 -21.53 2.60
CA TRP A 178 1.21 -22.74 1.88
C TRP A 178 2.56 -23.28 2.32
N ALA A 179 3.12 -22.84 3.46
CA ALA A 179 4.41 -23.31 3.97
C ALA A 179 4.49 -24.83 4.15
N ASN A 180 3.37 -25.48 4.48
CA ASN A 180 3.29 -26.93 4.68
C ASN A 180 2.90 -27.72 3.41
N ILE A 181 2.72 -27.05 2.27
CA ILE A 181 2.41 -27.69 0.99
C ILE A 181 3.72 -27.95 0.25
N PRO A 182 3.98 -29.16 -0.29
CA PRO A 182 5.15 -29.42 -1.13
C PRO A 182 5.27 -28.41 -2.28
N TYR A 183 6.49 -27.93 -2.56
CA TYR A 183 6.67 -26.81 -3.49
C TYR A 183 6.13 -27.10 -4.91
N GLU A 184 6.33 -28.31 -5.43
CA GLU A 184 5.80 -28.73 -6.73
C GLU A 184 4.26 -28.65 -6.80
N GLU A 185 3.59 -28.96 -5.69
CA GLU A 185 2.14 -28.83 -5.59
C GLU A 185 1.72 -27.36 -5.56
N GLN A 186 2.46 -26.48 -4.87
CA GLN A 186 2.22 -25.03 -4.90
C GLN A 186 2.29 -24.47 -6.32
N VAL A 187 3.33 -24.84 -7.08
CA VAL A 187 3.54 -24.43 -8.48
C VAL A 187 2.40 -24.92 -9.35
N THR A 188 1.95 -26.16 -9.15
CA THR A 188 0.80 -26.74 -9.86
C THR A 188 -0.48 -25.97 -9.57
N GLN A 189 -0.80 -25.73 -8.29
CA GLN A 189 -1.99 -24.98 -7.88
C GLN A 189 -1.99 -23.54 -8.43
N LYS A 190 -0.84 -22.84 -8.43
CA LYS A 190 -0.69 -21.52 -9.05
C LYS A 190 -1.01 -21.55 -10.54
N GLY A 191 -0.52 -22.57 -11.25
CA GLY A 191 -0.79 -22.75 -12.68
C GLY A 191 -2.26 -22.93 -12.98
N GLU A 192 -2.96 -23.69 -12.15
CA GLU A 192 -4.42 -23.87 -12.28
C GLU A 192 -5.19 -22.56 -12.05
N GLU A 193 -4.83 -21.77 -11.04
CA GLU A 193 -5.46 -20.48 -10.77
C GLU A 193 -5.24 -19.47 -11.91
N VAL A 194 -4.01 -19.37 -12.43
CA VAL A 194 -3.71 -18.53 -13.59
C VAL A 194 -4.52 -18.97 -14.81
N LYS A 195 -4.58 -20.27 -15.08
CA LYS A 195 -5.38 -20.82 -16.18
C LYS A 195 -6.86 -20.50 -16.04
N LYS A 196 -7.43 -20.58 -14.82
CA LYS A 196 -8.82 -20.16 -14.55
C LYS A 196 -9.04 -18.69 -14.90
N VAL A 197 -8.08 -17.81 -14.58
CA VAL A 197 -8.15 -16.38 -14.95
C VAL A 197 -8.15 -16.19 -16.47
N ILE A 198 -7.27 -16.87 -17.21
CA ILE A 198 -7.22 -16.74 -18.69
C ILE A 198 -8.47 -17.33 -19.35
N ILE A 199 -9.04 -18.42 -18.83
CA ILE A 199 -10.33 -18.94 -19.33
C ILE A 199 -11.45 -17.93 -19.07
N LYS A 200 -11.46 -17.28 -17.90
CA LYS A 200 -12.43 -16.22 -17.59
C LYS A 200 -12.26 -15.01 -18.50
N TYR A 201 -11.02 -14.63 -18.82
CA TYR A 201 -10.69 -13.61 -19.80
C TYR A 201 -11.28 -13.94 -21.17
N ALA A 202 -11.04 -15.13 -21.70
CA ALA A 202 -11.56 -15.57 -23.00
C ALA A 202 -13.09 -15.46 -23.07
N ARG A 203 -13.80 -15.89 -22.01
CA ARG A 203 -15.26 -15.79 -21.90
C ARG A 203 -15.76 -14.34 -21.86
N GLN A 204 -15.02 -13.45 -21.21
CA GLN A 204 -15.38 -12.02 -21.19
C GLN A 204 -15.09 -11.36 -22.53
N LEU A 205 -14.00 -11.72 -23.19
CA LEU A 205 -13.64 -11.20 -24.49
C LEU A 205 -14.71 -11.54 -25.54
N GLU A 206 -15.18 -12.79 -25.56
CA GLU A 206 -16.25 -13.24 -26.47
C GLU A 206 -17.55 -12.43 -26.31
N LYS A 207 -17.86 -12.00 -25.08
CA LYS A 207 -19.03 -11.17 -24.78
C LYS A 207 -18.86 -9.70 -25.18
N ASN A 208 -17.64 -9.18 -25.11
CA ASN A 208 -17.36 -7.75 -25.27
C ASN A 208 -16.81 -7.39 -26.67
N ASN A 209 -16.42 -8.38 -27.48
CA ASN A 209 -15.93 -8.15 -28.83
C ASN A 209 -16.51 -9.17 -29.81
N ALA A 210 -17.65 -8.83 -30.42
CA ALA A 210 -18.32 -9.68 -31.40
C ALA A 210 -17.47 -9.94 -32.65
N SER A 211 -16.64 -8.98 -33.05
CA SER A 211 -15.79 -9.10 -34.25
C SER A 211 -14.67 -10.15 -34.09
N LEU A 212 -14.19 -10.36 -32.86
CA LEU A 212 -13.17 -11.36 -32.57
C LEU A 212 -13.73 -12.76 -32.27
N LYS A 213 -15.06 -12.92 -32.24
CA LYS A 213 -15.70 -14.17 -31.82
C LYS A 213 -15.19 -15.41 -32.60
N PRO A 214 -15.06 -15.40 -33.93
CA PRO A 214 -14.53 -16.55 -34.66
C PRO A 214 -13.11 -16.94 -34.20
N TRP A 215 -12.22 -15.95 -34.10
CA TRP A 215 -10.85 -16.15 -33.63
C TRP A 215 -10.81 -16.65 -32.18
N ILE A 216 -11.62 -16.08 -31.28
CA ILE A 216 -11.69 -16.50 -29.87
C ILE A 216 -12.15 -17.95 -29.76
N VAL A 217 -13.16 -18.36 -30.53
CA VAL A 217 -13.65 -19.75 -30.52
C VAL A 217 -12.56 -20.71 -30.97
N GLU A 218 -11.83 -20.37 -32.04
CA GLU A 218 -10.68 -21.15 -32.53
C GLU A 218 -9.58 -21.25 -31.46
N GLN A 219 -9.16 -20.13 -30.87
CA GLN A 219 -8.13 -20.13 -29.82
C GLN A 219 -8.57 -20.95 -28.60
N ARG A 220 -9.84 -20.85 -28.19
CA ARG A 220 -10.39 -21.63 -27.08
C ARG A 220 -10.39 -23.13 -27.36
N GLN A 221 -10.63 -23.55 -28.59
CA GLN A 221 -10.51 -24.96 -28.97
C GLN A 221 -9.05 -25.42 -28.90
N LYS A 222 -8.13 -24.62 -29.46
CA LYS A 222 -6.68 -24.91 -29.48
C LYS A 222 -6.07 -24.94 -28.08
N HIS A 223 -6.50 -24.05 -27.18
CA HIS A 223 -5.89 -23.82 -25.87
C HIS A 223 -6.78 -24.24 -24.70
N ARG A 224 -7.61 -25.28 -24.90
CA ARG A 224 -8.42 -25.93 -23.84
C ARG A 224 -9.24 -24.92 -23.00
N GLY A 225 -9.84 -23.95 -23.68
CA GLY A 225 -10.72 -22.92 -23.13
C GLY A 225 -10.07 -21.55 -22.89
N ALA A 226 -8.74 -21.45 -22.93
CA ALA A 226 -8.00 -20.18 -22.88
C ALA A 226 -7.95 -19.49 -24.25
N VAL A 227 -7.60 -18.20 -24.30
CA VAL A 227 -7.45 -17.46 -25.58
C VAL A 227 -6.03 -17.49 -26.15
N CYS A 228 -5.08 -18.01 -25.37
CA CYS A 228 -3.67 -18.17 -25.73
C CYS A 228 -3.08 -19.37 -24.99
N PRO A 229 -1.89 -19.86 -25.39
CA PRO A 229 -1.10 -20.77 -24.57
C PRO A 229 -0.81 -20.15 -23.20
N VAL A 230 -1.10 -20.93 -22.15
CA VAL A 230 -0.68 -20.67 -20.77
C VAL A 230 0.50 -21.59 -20.50
N GLU A 231 1.68 -21.02 -20.37
CA GLU A 231 2.91 -21.78 -20.09
C GLU A 231 2.86 -22.35 -18.66
N PRO A 232 3.66 -23.41 -18.37
CA PRO A 232 3.91 -23.84 -17.00
C PRO A 232 4.40 -22.68 -16.13
N VAL A 233 4.05 -22.71 -14.84
CA VAL A 233 4.57 -21.72 -13.88
C VAL A 233 6.08 -21.87 -13.80
N VAL A 234 6.78 -20.77 -14.03
CA VAL A 234 8.22 -20.70 -13.85
C VAL A 234 8.52 -20.66 -12.36
N PRO A 235 9.23 -21.66 -11.80
CA PRO A 235 9.50 -21.73 -10.37
C PRO A 235 10.45 -20.63 -9.91
N SER A 236 10.35 -20.26 -8.63
CA SER A 236 11.31 -19.37 -7.98
C SER A 236 12.65 -20.07 -7.84
N PRO A 237 13.78 -19.39 -8.10
CA PRO A 237 15.11 -19.94 -7.80
C PRO A 237 15.32 -20.17 -6.31
N ASP A 238 14.82 -19.24 -5.49
CA ASP A 238 14.90 -19.30 -4.03
C ASP A 238 13.51 -19.47 -3.45
N ILE A 239 13.30 -20.55 -2.70
CA ILE A 239 12.01 -20.85 -2.04
C ILE A 239 12.03 -20.55 -0.54
N GLU A 240 13.21 -20.29 0.03
CA GLU A 240 13.43 -19.93 1.44
C GLU A 240 14.27 -18.66 1.52
N GLY A 241 14.07 -17.86 2.56
CA GLY A 241 14.83 -16.64 2.82
C GLY A 241 14.77 -15.57 1.72
N TYR A 242 13.92 -15.75 0.70
CA TYR A 242 13.94 -14.95 -0.52
C TYR A 242 13.48 -13.50 -0.33
N ARG A 243 12.75 -13.19 0.75
CA ARG A 243 12.16 -11.86 0.98
C ARG A 243 13.23 -10.86 1.42
N ASN A 244 13.67 -10.04 0.47
CA ASN A 244 14.64 -8.96 0.69
C ASN A 244 14.05 -7.73 1.41
N LYS A 245 12.72 -7.67 1.62
CA LYS A 245 12.02 -6.65 2.41
C LYS A 245 10.97 -7.31 3.30
N ASN A 246 11.04 -7.02 4.60
CA ASN A 246 10.13 -7.53 5.62
C ASN A 246 9.61 -6.39 6.48
N GLU A 247 8.30 -6.29 6.63
CA GLU A 247 7.62 -5.25 7.43
C GLU A 247 6.99 -5.91 8.65
N PHE A 248 7.61 -5.69 9.81
CA PHE A 248 7.20 -6.23 11.08
C PHE A 248 6.39 -5.20 11.87
N SER A 249 5.34 -5.67 12.53
CA SER A 249 4.55 -4.91 13.50
C SER A 249 5.17 -5.04 14.89
N VAL A 250 4.98 -4.01 15.71
CA VAL A 250 5.32 -4.04 17.14
C VAL A 250 4.02 -4.08 17.93
N GLY A 251 3.85 -5.07 18.81
CA GLY A 251 2.61 -5.29 19.56
C GLY A 251 2.77 -6.33 20.67
N PRO A 252 1.71 -6.63 21.42
CA PRO A 252 1.77 -7.64 22.47
C PRO A 252 1.84 -9.06 21.90
N HIS A 253 2.62 -9.95 22.53
CA HIS A 253 2.54 -11.39 22.29
C HIS A 253 1.16 -11.91 22.69
N LEU A 254 0.62 -12.89 21.95
CA LEU A 254 -0.70 -13.46 22.27
C LEU A 254 -0.74 -14.12 23.65
N GLU A 255 0.27 -14.92 23.99
CA GLU A 255 0.26 -15.74 25.22
C GLU A 255 0.88 -15.03 26.42
N THR A 256 1.92 -14.21 26.21
CA THR A 256 2.72 -13.64 27.30
C THR A 256 2.40 -12.17 27.56
N GLY A 257 1.69 -11.50 26.64
CA GLY A 257 1.43 -10.06 26.69
C GLY A 257 2.67 -9.17 26.50
N GLN A 258 3.86 -9.75 26.40
CA GLN A 258 5.12 -9.00 26.30
C GLN A 258 5.24 -8.27 24.95
N PRO A 259 5.88 -7.08 24.92
CA PRO A 259 6.23 -6.41 23.66
C PRO A 259 6.99 -7.36 22.72
N THR A 260 6.48 -7.50 21.50
CA THR A 260 6.93 -8.45 20.49
C THR A 260 7.02 -7.75 19.15
N VAL A 261 8.04 -8.11 18.35
CA VAL A 261 8.23 -7.59 16.99
C VAL A 261 8.15 -8.75 16.01
N GLY A 262 7.27 -8.64 15.02
CA GLY A 262 7.04 -9.72 14.09
C GLY A 262 5.81 -9.49 13.21
N PHE A 263 5.06 -10.55 12.88
CA PHE A 263 3.86 -10.41 12.07
C PHE A 263 2.61 -10.45 12.92
N ARG A 264 1.59 -9.72 12.48
CA ARG A 264 0.27 -9.76 13.09
C ARG A 264 -0.42 -11.07 12.73
N ILE A 265 -0.88 -11.80 13.72
CA ILE A 265 -1.50 -13.14 13.54
C ILE A 265 -3.04 -13.12 13.53
N SER A 266 -3.64 -11.98 13.85
CA SER A 266 -5.10 -11.81 13.91
C SER A 266 -5.57 -10.63 13.08
N SER A 267 -6.72 -10.77 12.43
CA SER A 267 -7.28 -9.67 11.64
C SER A 267 -7.81 -8.54 12.53
N TYR A 268 -7.74 -7.30 12.04
CA TYR A 268 -8.39 -6.15 12.68
C TYR A 268 -9.89 -6.36 12.95
N ARG A 269 -10.55 -7.19 12.13
CA ARG A 269 -11.99 -7.53 12.29
C ARG A 269 -12.26 -8.41 13.51
N GLN A 270 -11.27 -9.15 13.97
CA GLN A 270 -11.30 -9.93 15.21
C GLN A 270 -10.78 -9.11 16.40
N GLY A 271 -10.32 -7.88 16.15
CA GLY A 271 -9.89 -6.91 17.14
C GLY A 271 -8.75 -7.39 18.05
N SER A 272 -7.82 -8.17 17.49
CA SER A 272 -6.58 -8.47 18.20
C SER A 272 -5.40 -7.83 17.48
N MET A 273 -4.52 -7.23 18.26
CA MET A 273 -3.23 -6.67 17.83
C MET A 273 -2.06 -7.62 18.08
N SER A 274 -2.35 -8.90 18.38
CA SER A 274 -1.29 -9.83 18.72
C SER A 274 -0.28 -9.99 17.60
N VAL A 275 0.99 -9.96 17.99
CA VAL A 275 2.14 -10.13 17.11
C VAL A 275 2.87 -11.41 17.52
N ALA A 276 3.31 -12.17 16.52
CA ALA A 276 4.16 -13.34 16.69
C ALA A 276 5.51 -13.15 16.00
N GLU A 277 6.54 -13.73 16.59
CA GLU A 277 7.91 -13.69 16.08
C GLU A 277 8.03 -14.46 14.75
N PRO A 278 8.86 -14.00 13.80
CA PRO A 278 8.97 -14.62 12.47
C PRO A 278 9.86 -15.88 12.44
N ASN A 279 10.25 -16.45 13.58
CA ASN A 279 11.31 -17.47 13.66
C ASN A 279 11.03 -18.69 12.78
N GLU A 280 9.77 -19.14 12.74
CA GLU A 280 9.33 -20.32 11.99
C GLU A 280 8.91 -20.04 10.54
N LEU A 281 9.07 -18.81 10.05
CA LEU A 281 8.72 -18.45 8.67
C LEU A 281 9.91 -18.70 7.74
N ASN A 282 9.75 -19.64 6.81
CA ASN A 282 10.81 -20.02 5.89
C ASN A 282 11.08 -18.96 4.81
N ASN A 283 10.09 -18.13 4.47
CA ASN A 283 10.24 -17.06 3.48
C ASN A 283 11.01 -15.82 4.00
N VAL A 284 11.25 -15.71 5.31
CA VAL A 284 11.99 -14.59 5.92
C VAL A 284 13.47 -14.96 6.08
N PRO A 285 14.43 -14.15 5.58
CA PRO A 285 15.84 -14.43 5.73
C PRO A 285 16.32 -14.36 7.18
N GLN A 286 17.32 -15.17 7.53
CA GLN A 286 17.85 -15.25 8.90
C GLN A 286 18.35 -13.90 9.42
N ILE A 287 19.00 -13.10 8.57
CA ILE A 287 19.47 -11.75 8.93
C ILE A 287 18.30 -10.86 9.37
N ALA A 288 17.17 -10.90 8.65
CA ALA A 288 16.00 -10.14 9.04
C ALA A 288 15.39 -10.65 10.36
N LYS A 289 15.38 -11.97 10.59
CA LYS A 289 14.96 -12.54 11.88
C LYS A 289 15.85 -12.06 13.04
N ASN A 290 17.17 -12.00 12.82
CA ASN A 290 18.13 -11.53 13.82
C ASN A 290 17.90 -10.05 14.18
N VAL A 291 17.77 -9.18 13.17
CA VAL A 291 17.47 -7.76 13.37
C VAL A 291 16.16 -7.58 14.13
N THR A 292 15.11 -8.34 13.76
CA THR A 292 13.82 -8.30 14.44
C THR A 292 13.91 -8.71 15.90
N LYS A 293 14.60 -9.81 16.20
CA LYS A 293 14.82 -10.28 17.58
C LYS A 293 15.61 -9.25 18.40
N SER A 294 16.63 -8.63 17.80
CA SER A 294 17.42 -7.61 18.48
C SER A 294 16.62 -6.34 18.75
N PHE A 295 15.84 -5.86 17.76
CA PHE A 295 14.96 -4.71 17.97
C PHE A 295 13.84 -5.00 18.99
N GLN A 296 13.35 -6.23 19.07
CA GLN A 296 12.43 -6.64 20.14
C GLN A 296 13.05 -6.48 21.52
N GLU A 297 14.31 -6.87 21.69
CA GLU A 297 15.03 -6.66 22.96
C GLU A 297 15.17 -5.17 23.28
N TYR A 298 15.48 -4.34 22.29
CA TYR A 298 15.48 -2.88 22.45
C TYR A 298 14.12 -2.35 22.93
N VAL A 299 13.02 -2.79 22.30
CA VAL A 299 11.65 -2.38 22.68
C VAL A 299 11.31 -2.82 24.10
N ARG A 300 11.77 -4.00 24.55
CA ARG A 300 11.52 -4.50 25.92
C ARG A 300 12.33 -3.75 26.98
N GLN A 301 13.51 -3.25 26.63
CA GLN A 301 14.35 -2.42 27.51
C GLN A 301 13.93 -0.95 27.51
N SER A 302 13.12 -0.53 26.53
CA SER A 302 12.63 0.83 26.38
C SER A 302 11.53 1.15 27.41
N ASP A 303 11.50 2.40 27.86
CA ASP A 303 10.38 2.97 28.63
C ASP A 303 9.12 3.20 27.75
N LYS A 304 9.26 3.08 26.43
CA LYS A 304 8.20 3.32 25.45
C LYS A 304 7.49 2.03 25.09
N ARG A 305 6.16 2.04 25.20
CA ARG A 305 5.30 0.90 24.88
C ARG A 305 5.03 0.75 23.38
N PRO A 306 4.69 -0.45 22.90
CA PRO A 306 4.11 -0.65 21.57
C PRO A 306 2.89 0.25 21.34
N PHE A 307 2.76 0.78 20.12
CA PHE A 307 1.62 1.58 19.73
C PHE A 307 0.36 0.73 19.61
N ASN A 308 -0.68 1.16 20.30
CA ASN A 308 -2.02 0.62 20.23
C ASN A 308 -2.88 1.48 19.31
N PRO A 309 -3.18 1.03 18.08
CA PRO A 309 -4.04 1.76 17.16
C PRO A 309 -5.52 1.84 17.57
N GLU A 310 -5.95 1.14 18.63
CA GLU A 310 -7.30 1.29 19.20
C GLU A 310 -7.35 2.45 20.20
N THR A 311 -6.40 2.50 21.14
CA THR A 311 -6.34 3.58 22.14
C THR A 311 -5.62 4.82 21.61
N HIS A 312 -4.89 4.68 20.50
CA HIS A 312 -3.95 5.66 19.96
C HIS A 312 -2.77 5.99 20.90
N GLU A 313 -2.46 5.08 21.83
CA GLU A 313 -1.38 5.22 22.81
C GLU A 313 -0.15 4.36 22.44
N GLY A 314 0.99 4.52 23.14
CA GLY A 314 2.27 3.92 22.78
C GLY A 314 3.02 4.55 21.59
N TYR A 315 4.26 4.10 21.37
CA TYR A 315 5.20 4.75 20.44
C TYR A 315 5.63 3.82 19.31
N TRP A 316 6.13 2.63 19.64
CA TRP A 316 6.71 1.73 18.64
C TRP A 316 5.63 1.10 17.76
N ARG A 317 5.70 1.34 16.45
CA ARG A 317 4.68 0.83 15.51
C ARG A 317 5.16 -0.34 14.71
N GLN A 318 6.27 -0.16 14.01
CA GLN A 318 6.73 -1.09 12.98
C GLN A 318 8.25 -1.05 12.87
N LEU A 319 8.81 -2.14 12.35
CA LEU A 319 10.18 -2.25 11.92
C LEU A 319 10.17 -2.78 10.49
N THR A 320 10.76 -2.04 9.55
CA THR A 320 11.06 -2.58 8.22
C THR A 320 12.52 -3.00 8.18
N VAL A 321 12.79 -4.22 7.71
CA VAL A 321 14.14 -4.70 7.45
C VAL A 321 14.28 -5.02 5.98
N ARG A 322 15.29 -4.44 5.33
CA ARG A 322 15.71 -4.81 3.99
C ARG A 322 17.11 -5.42 4.02
N THR A 323 17.31 -6.46 3.23
CA THR A 323 18.60 -7.16 3.09
C THR A 323 18.93 -7.30 1.62
N THR A 324 20.20 -7.20 1.24
CA THR A 324 20.62 -7.34 -0.16
C THR A 324 21.69 -8.42 -0.34
N ARG A 325 21.91 -8.87 -1.58
CA ARG A 325 23.00 -9.81 -1.90
C ARG A 325 24.40 -9.20 -1.73
N LYS A 326 24.51 -7.87 -1.62
CA LYS A 326 25.75 -7.16 -1.24
C LYS A 326 25.97 -7.13 0.28
N ASN A 327 25.18 -7.87 1.06
CA ASN A 327 25.22 -7.87 2.52
C ASN A 327 24.90 -6.51 3.16
N HIS A 328 24.19 -5.62 2.45
CA HIS A 328 23.67 -4.41 3.06
C HIS A 328 22.39 -4.75 3.83
N VAL A 329 22.23 -4.14 5.00
CA VAL A 329 21.08 -4.34 5.90
C VAL A 329 20.53 -2.98 6.30
N MET A 330 19.33 -2.65 5.81
CA MET A 330 18.62 -1.45 6.21
C MET A 330 17.54 -1.77 7.25
N ALA A 331 17.56 -1.05 8.36
CA ALA A 331 16.49 -1.05 9.34
C ALA A 331 15.78 0.32 9.32
N ILE A 332 14.45 0.29 9.27
CA ILE A 332 13.61 1.49 9.36
C ILE A 332 12.66 1.29 10.54
N VAL A 333 12.87 2.07 11.60
CA VAL A 333 12.04 2.05 12.80
C VAL A 333 10.93 3.07 12.65
N VAL A 334 9.68 2.65 12.82
CA VAL A 334 8.52 3.54 12.76
C VAL A 334 8.05 3.82 14.19
N LEU A 335 8.10 5.09 14.61
CA LEU A 335 7.51 5.54 15.87
C LEU A 335 6.34 6.48 15.66
N HIS A 336 5.36 6.41 16.54
CA HIS A 336 4.39 7.47 16.75
C HIS A 336 4.97 8.49 17.73
N PRO A 337 5.17 9.77 17.36
CA PRO A 337 5.83 10.74 18.23
C PRO A 337 4.98 11.10 19.47
N GLN A 338 3.65 11.05 19.35
CA GLN A 338 2.73 11.49 20.39
C GLN A 338 3.09 12.89 20.93
N GLN A 339 3.44 12.98 22.21
CA GLN A 339 3.81 14.19 22.94
C GLN A 339 5.34 14.31 23.11
N LEU A 340 6.14 13.44 22.49
CA LEU A 340 7.59 13.53 22.55
C LEU A 340 8.07 14.86 21.96
N THR A 341 8.92 15.54 22.70
CA THR A 341 9.67 16.71 22.22
C THR A 341 10.72 16.30 21.19
N GLU A 342 11.17 17.27 20.37
CA GLU A 342 12.28 17.02 19.42
C GLU A 342 13.56 16.54 20.12
N GLY A 343 13.81 17.00 21.35
CA GLY A 343 14.94 16.57 22.16
C GLY A 343 14.83 15.09 22.56
N GLU A 344 13.65 14.63 22.96
CA GLU A 344 13.41 13.23 23.30
C GLU A 344 13.49 12.32 22.08
N VAL A 345 12.96 12.74 20.93
CA VAL A 345 13.11 11.99 19.68
C VAL A 345 14.58 11.90 19.28
N THR A 346 15.34 12.99 19.44
CA THR A 346 16.79 12.99 19.16
C THR A 346 17.56 12.07 20.10
N SER A 347 17.24 12.09 21.40
CA SER A 347 17.79 11.15 22.39
C SER A 347 17.49 9.70 22.02
N GLU A 348 16.26 9.42 21.57
CA GLU A 348 15.85 8.08 21.14
C GLU A 348 16.61 7.60 19.89
N LYS A 349 16.88 8.50 18.92
CA LYS A 349 17.74 8.21 17.77
C LYS A 349 19.17 7.82 18.18
N GLU A 350 19.77 8.54 19.12
CA GLU A 350 21.12 8.21 19.61
C GLU A 350 21.15 6.89 20.39
N LYS A 351 20.09 6.57 21.16
CA LYS A 351 19.96 5.26 21.81
C LYS A 351 19.87 4.12 20.79
N LEU A 352 19.03 4.27 19.76
CA LEU A 352 18.91 3.30 18.67
C LEU A 352 20.24 3.11 17.93
N LYS A 353 20.94 4.21 17.62
CA LYS A 353 22.28 4.17 17.02
C LYS A 353 23.23 3.36 17.88
N THR A 354 23.40 3.75 19.15
CA THR A 354 24.29 3.08 20.11
C THR A 354 23.96 1.59 20.23
N PHE A 355 22.66 1.25 20.28
CA PHE A 355 22.22 -0.14 20.38
C PHE A 355 22.67 -0.99 19.18
N PHE A 356 22.58 -0.48 17.96
CA PHE A 356 22.96 -1.20 16.74
C PHE A 356 24.43 -1.07 16.35
N THR A 357 25.18 -0.10 16.90
CA THR A 357 26.62 0.06 16.61
C THR A 357 27.51 -0.54 17.69
N GLU A 358 27.08 -0.49 18.96
CA GLU A 358 27.90 -0.82 20.14
C GLU A 358 27.23 -1.82 21.07
N GLY A 359 25.89 -1.84 21.11
CA GLY A 359 25.10 -2.69 22.00
C GLY A 359 24.77 -4.09 21.44
N LEU A 360 23.71 -4.69 21.99
CA LEU A 360 23.24 -6.04 21.62
C LEU A 360 22.83 -6.17 20.15
N GLY A 361 22.57 -5.06 19.46
CA GLY A 361 22.23 -5.03 18.03
C GLY A 361 23.43 -5.07 17.09
N LYS A 362 24.66 -4.90 17.59
CA LYS A 362 25.87 -4.84 16.77
C LYS A 362 26.06 -6.07 15.88
N GLU A 363 25.80 -7.27 16.41
CA GLU A 363 25.97 -8.52 15.68
C GLU A 363 24.97 -8.71 14.54
N CYS A 364 23.91 -7.89 14.47
CA CYS A 364 22.95 -7.94 13.38
C CYS A 364 23.48 -7.33 12.07
N GLY A 365 24.59 -6.59 12.11
CA GLY A 365 25.23 -6.04 10.92
C GLY A 365 24.40 -4.98 10.18
N VAL A 366 23.60 -4.18 10.90
CA VAL A 366 22.82 -3.09 10.29
C VAL A 366 23.77 -2.06 9.68
N THR A 367 23.69 -1.87 8.36
CA THR A 367 24.54 -0.95 7.60
C THR A 367 23.86 0.39 7.32
N SER A 368 22.55 0.48 7.53
CA SER A 368 21.73 1.67 7.31
C SER A 368 20.57 1.69 8.30
N LEU A 369 20.47 2.73 9.12
CA LEU A 369 19.39 2.88 10.10
C LEU A 369 18.63 4.18 9.89
N HIS A 370 17.31 4.08 9.81
CA HIS A 370 16.39 5.21 9.67
C HIS A 370 15.29 5.19 10.73
N LEU A 371 14.80 6.38 11.06
CA LEU A 371 13.58 6.58 11.84
C LEU A 371 12.51 7.21 10.97
N GLN A 372 11.30 6.67 11.02
CA GLN A 372 10.12 7.27 10.41
C GLN A 372 9.14 7.67 11.51
N ARG A 373 8.77 8.96 11.53
CA ARG A 373 7.68 9.43 12.39
C ARG A 373 6.35 9.16 11.70
N PHE A 374 5.45 8.49 12.40
CA PHE A 374 4.09 8.31 11.94
C PHE A 374 3.29 9.60 12.15
N ASP A 375 2.68 10.09 11.06
CA ASP A 375 1.76 11.23 11.09
C ASP A 375 0.46 10.86 10.38
N LYS A 376 -0.66 10.89 11.11
CA LYS A 376 -2.01 10.56 10.60
C LYS A 376 -2.60 11.68 9.73
N LYS A 377 -2.04 12.91 9.81
CA LYS A 377 -2.56 14.11 9.13
C LYS A 377 -2.00 14.30 7.72
N LYS A 378 -0.93 13.59 7.36
CA LYS A 378 -0.39 13.63 5.99
C LYS A 378 -1.34 12.93 5.02
N SER A 379 -1.63 13.59 3.90
CA SER A 379 -2.31 12.95 2.77
C SER A 379 -1.40 11.87 2.17
N ASP A 380 -1.97 10.87 1.49
CA ASP A 380 -1.21 9.85 0.73
C ASP A 380 -0.25 10.48 -0.30
N ASP A 381 -0.41 11.76 -0.64
CA ASP A 381 0.43 12.51 -1.58
C ASP A 381 1.69 13.15 -0.93
N GLU A 382 1.78 13.22 0.41
CA GLU A 382 2.98 13.73 1.10
C GLU A 382 3.98 12.62 1.38
N GLN A 383 5.23 12.82 0.92
CA GLN A 383 6.29 11.82 1.07
C GLN A 383 6.58 11.52 2.57
N PRO A 384 6.76 10.23 2.92
CA PRO A 384 7.16 9.86 4.26
C PRO A 384 8.56 10.43 4.55
N ASN A 385 8.72 11.02 5.74
CA ASN A 385 9.99 11.59 6.17
C ASN A 385 10.81 10.51 6.88
N PHE A 386 11.88 10.04 6.24
CA PHE A 386 12.85 9.12 6.83
C PHE A 386 14.04 9.91 7.35
N GLU A 387 14.16 9.98 8.67
CA GLU A 387 15.32 10.57 9.33
C GLU A 387 16.44 9.53 9.38
N HIS A 388 17.50 9.74 8.60
CA HIS A 388 18.70 8.92 8.66
C HIS A 388 19.38 9.05 10.03
N ILE A 389 19.68 7.91 10.66
CA ILE A 389 20.35 7.84 11.97
C ILE A 389 21.84 7.56 11.78
N PHE A 390 22.20 6.46 11.11
CA PHE A 390 23.60 6.10 10.84
C PHE A 390 23.75 5.17 9.64
N GLY A 391 24.99 5.08 9.14
CA GLY A 391 25.37 4.17 8.07
C GLY A 391 25.19 4.81 6.70
N THR A 392 24.81 4.01 5.70
CA THR A 392 24.50 4.50 4.36
C THR A 392 23.07 5.01 4.26
N GLN A 393 22.81 6.06 3.49
CA GLN A 393 21.45 6.55 3.26
C GLN A 393 20.61 5.58 2.40
N ASN A 394 21.27 4.91 1.45
CA ASN A 394 20.67 3.91 0.58
C ASN A 394 21.42 2.58 0.72
N ILE A 395 20.74 1.48 0.42
CA ILE A 395 21.39 0.16 0.27
C ILE A 395 21.57 -0.16 -1.21
N GLU A 396 22.42 -1.14 -1.51
CA GLU A 396 22.70 -1.55 -2.87
C GLU A 396 22.33 -3.02 -3.07
N GLU A 397 21.66 -3.31 -4.18
CA GLU A 397 21.32 -4.67 -4.60
C GLU A 397 21.86 -4.96 -6.00
N VAL A 398 22.17 -6.22 -6.28
CA VAL A 398 22.55 -6.68 -7.62
C VAL A 398 21.36 -7.38 -8.28
N LEU A 399 20.97 -6.87 -9.45
CA LEU A 399 19.85 -7.37 -10.25
C LEU A 399 20.26 -7.43 -11.73
N SER A 400 20.27 -8.63 -12.31
CA SER A 400 20.65 -8.87 -13.71
C SER A 400 22.02 -8.27 -14.09
N GLY A 401 22.99 -8.36 -13.16
CA GLY A 401 24.34 -7.83 -13.35
C GLY A 401 24.49 -6.32 -13.15
N LEU A 402 23.40 -5.59 -12.90
CA LEU A 402 23.42 -4.16 -12.60
C LEU A 402 23.36 -3.93 -11.08
N THR A 403 23.92 -2.81 -10.61
CA THR A 403 23.81 -2.38 -9.21
C THR A 403 22.71 -1.33 -9.07
N PHE A 404 21.72 -1.58 -8.22
CA PHE A 404 20.65 -0.65 -7.91
C PHE A 404 20.81 -0.08 -6.50
N GLN A 405 20.80 1.25 -6.39
CA GLN A 405 20.62 1.95 -5.13
C GLN A 405 19.14 1.94 -4.76
N ILE A 406 18.85 1.54 -3.53
CA ILE A 406 17.51 1.39 -2.98
C ILE A 406 17.35 2.35 -1.80
N SER A 407 16.50 3.36 -1.99
CA SER A 407 16.08 4.30 -0.95
C SER A 407 15.11 3.64 0.06
N PRO A 408 14.93 4.20 1.26
CA PRO A 408 14.03 3.63 2.29
C PRO A 408 12.59 3.38 1.82
N ASP A 409 12.03 4.30 1.03
CA ASP A 409 10.67 4.25 0.48
C ASP A 409 10.55 3.56 -0.88
N ALA A 410 11.69 3.25 -1.52
CA ALA A 410 11.69 2.71 -2.88
C ALA A 410 10.95 1.36 -2.97
N PHE A 411 10.06 1.23 -3.96
CA PHE A 411 9.59 -0.09 -4.35
C PHE A 411 10.73 -0.84 -5.06
N PHE A 412 10.92 -2.09 -4.66
CA PHE A 412 11.85 -3.03 -5.27
C PHE A 412 11.24 -4.41 -5.16
N GLN A 413 11.45 -5.27 -6.16
CA GLN A 413 10.88 -6.61 -6.16
C GLN A 413 11.40 -7.40 -4.95
N ILE A 414 10.49 -8.01 -4.20
CA ILE A 414 10.86 -8.61 -2.90
C ILE A 414 11.68 -9.89 -3.01
N ASN A 415 11.68 -10.50 -4.20
CA ASN A 415 12.41 -11.72 -4.53
C ASN A 415 13.33 -11.40 -5.73
N THR A 416 14.58 -11.04 -5.44
CA THR A 416 15.52 -10.57 -6.47
C THR A 416 15.75 -11.64 -7.54
N SER A 417 15.92 -12.90 -7.14
CA SER A 417 16.20 -14.02 -8.06
C SER A 417 15.05 -14.30 -9.02
N ALA A 418 13.81 -14.31 -8.50
CA ALA A 418 12.65 -14.48 -9.36
C ALA A 418 12.38 -13.24 -10.24
N ALA A 419 12.73 -12.03 -9.78
CA ALA A 419 12.62 -10.81 -10.58
C ALA A 419 13.52 -10.84 -11.82
N GLU A 420 14.74 -11.37 -11.70
CA GLU A 420 15.66 -11.53 -12.85
C GLU A 420 15.03 -12.40 -13.94
N ILE A 421 14.37 -13.49 -13.55
CA ILE A 421 13.64 -14.37 -14.46
C ILE A 421 12.43 -13.64 -15.08
N LEU A 422 11.62 -12.96 -14.25
CA LEU A 422 10.46 -12.21 -14.70
C LEU A 422 10.85 -11.17 -15.76
N TYR A 423 11.91 -10.40 -15.52
CA TYR A 423 12.39 -9.37 -16.44
C TYR A 423 13.00 -9.98 -17.70
N GLY A 424 13.71 -11.11 -17.58
CA GLY A 424 14.19 -11.89 -18.72
C GLY A 424 13.05 -12.37 -19.62
N ILE A 425 11.97 -12.90 -19.03
CA ILE A 425 10.76 -13.32 -19.74
C ILE A 425 10.10 -12.12 -20.41
N ALA A 426 9.93 -11.00 -19.70
CA ALA A 426 9.33 -9.79 -20.25
C ALA A 426 10.11 -9.28 -21.47
N GLY A 427 11.43 -9.20 -21.38
CA GLY A 427 12.30 -8.83 -22.51
C GLY A 427 12.26 -9.82 -23.67
N THR A 428 12.13 -11.12 -23.39
CA THR A 428 11.99 -12.16 -24.43
C THR A 428 10.65 -12.05 -25.16
N LEU A 429 9.55 -11.85 -24.44
CA LEU A 429 8.22 -11.68 -25.02
C LEU A 429 8.09 -10.35 -25.78
N ALA A 430 8.78 -9.32 -25.32
CA ALA A 430 8.85 -8.03 -25.98
C ALA A 430 9.60 -8.10 -27.33
N ASP A 431 10.39 -9.15 -27.59
CA ASP A 431 11.13 -9.36 -28.84
C ASP A 431 12.03 -8.16 -29.21
N LEU A 432 12.81 -7.72 -28.22
CA LEU A 432 13.58 -6.49 -28.29
C LEU A 432 14.73 -6.57 -29.30
N SER A 433 14.96 -5.46 -30.00
CA SER A 433 16.06 -5.26 -30.94
C SER A 433 16.77 -3.92 -30.68
N PRO A 434 18.01 -3.73 -31.20
CA PRO A 434 18.69 -2.43 -31.12
C PRO A 434 17.96 -1.27 -31.82
N ASP A 435 16.92 -1.55 -32.62
CA ASP A 435 16.05 -0.53 -33.24
C ASP A 435 14.80 -0.21 -32.38
N THR A 436 14.51 -1.00 -31.35
CA THR A 436 13.36 -0.82 -30.45
C THR A 436 13.53 0.41 -29.56
N THR A 437 12.50 1.25 -29.48
CA THR A 437 12.27 2.14 -28.35
C THR A 437 11.35 1.44 -27.36
N LEU A 438 11.78 1.32 -26.09
CA LEU A 438 11.02 0.68 -25.03
C LEU A 438 10.30 1.73 -24.17
N LEU A 439 8.98 1.61 -24.03
CA LEU A 439 8.21 2.32 -23.01
C LEU A 439 8.07 1.45 -21.77
N ASP A 440 8.60 1.91 -20.64
CA ASP A 440 8.47 1.26 -19.34
C ASP A 440 7.46 2.06 -18.49
N VAL A 441 6.21 1.60 -18.43
CA VAL A 441 5.12 2.33 -17.78
C VAL A 441 4.90 1.80 -16.37
N CYS A 442 4.87 2.73 -15.39
CA CYS A 442 4.96 2.43 -13.97
C CYS A 442 6.33 1.83 -13.61
N CYS A 443 7.40 2.47 -14.11
CA CYS A 443 8.75 1.90 -14.08
C CYS A 443 9.40 1.87 -12.69
N GLY A 444 8.81 2.52 -11.68
CA GLY A 444 9.39 2.58 -10.33
C GLY A 444 10.81 3.14 -10.35
N THR A 445 11.76 2.39 -9.78
CA THR A 445 13.19 2.73 -9.76
C THR A 445 13.94 2.35 -11.04
N GLY A 446 13.20 2.05 -12.13
CA GLY A 446 13.73 1.75 -13.45
C GLY A 446 14.24 0.32 -13.62
N THR A 447 13.88 -0.62 -12.75
CA THR A 447 14.46 -1.98 -12.75
C THR A 447 14.24 -2.71 -14.08
N ILE A 448 13.03 -2.68 -14.64
CA ILE A 448 12.72 -3.32 -15.92
C ILE A 448 13.47 -2.62 -17.06
N GLY A 449 13.24 -1.32 -17.23
CA GLY A 449 13.84 -0.54 -18.30
C GLY A 449 15.37 -0.60 -18.33
N LEU A 450 16.03 -0.44 -17.17
CA LEU A 450 17.49 -0.45 -17.09
C LEU A 450 18.10 -1.83 -17.37
N THR A 451 17.48 -2.90 -16.87
CA THR A 451 17.97 -4.28 -17.15
C THR A 451 17.83 -4.67 -18.62
N LEU A 452 16.92 -4.02 -19.35
CA LEU A 452 16.70 -4.24 -20.78
C LEU A 452 17.37 -3.19 -21.67
N ALA A 453 17.99 -2.14 -21.10
CA ALA A 453 18.52 -1.00 -21.83
C ALA A 453 19.61 -1.36 -22.84
N SER A 454 20.40 -2.40 -22.58
CA SER A 454 21.44 -2.88 -23.49
C SER A 454 20.91 -3.58 -24.76
N LYS A 455 19.61 -3.92 -24.79
CA LYS A 455 18.97 -4.63 -25.90
C LYS A 455 18.18 -3.73 -26.83
N VAL A 456 18.05 -2.44 -26.48
CA VAL A 456 17.16 -1.50 -27.15
C VAL A 456 17.90 -0.23 -27.55
N LYS A 457 17.32 0.51 -28.49
CA LYS A 457 17.83 1.84 -28.87
C LYS A 457 17.82 2.79 -27.68
N GLN A 458 16.65 2.88 -27.03
CA GLN A 458 16.41 3.79 -25.91
C GLN A 458 15.21 3.34 -25.08
N VAL A 459 15.20 3.76 -23.81
CA VAL A 459 14.16 3.47 -22.83
C VAL A 459 13.50 4.77 -22.38
N TYR A 460 12.17 4.79 -22.32
CA TYR A 460 11.38 5.86 -21.70
C TYR A 460 10.56 5.30 -20.54
N GLY A 461 10.99 5.58 -19.32
CA GLY A 461 10.30 5.23 -18.10
C GLY A 461 9.31 6.31 -17.67
N ILE A 462 8.10 5.90 -17.27
CA ILE A 462 7.07 6.79 -16.70
C ILE A 462 6.77 6.35 -15.27
N GLU A 463 6.94 7.26 -14.31
CA GLU A 463 6.68 7.00 -12.90
C GLU A 463 6.11 8.24 -12.19
N ALA A 464 5.11 8.04 -11.34
CA ALA A 464 4.43 9.12 -10.63
C ALA A 464 5.20 9.58 -9.39
N CYS A 465 5.91 8.67 -8.73
CA CYS A 465 6.70 8.97 -7.54
C CYS A 465 8.00 9.68 -7.91
N LYS A 466 8.13 10.94 -7.46
CA LYS A 466 9.34 11.76 -7.64
C LYS A 466 10.61 11.06 -7.16
N GLN A 467 10.57 10.42 -5.99
CA GLN A 467 11.74 9.73 -5.44
C GLN A 467 12.14 8.54 -6.30
N ALA A 468 11.18 7.74 -6.76
CA ALA A 468 11.44 6.60 -7.63
C ALA A 468 12.07 7.02 -8.97
N VAL A 469 11.62 8.14 -9.56
CA VAL A 469 12.25 8.73 -10.77
C VAL A 469 13.68 9.19 -10.49
N GLN A 470 13.95 9.80 -9.33
CA GLN A 470 15.32 10.19 -8.97
C GLN A 470 16.22 8.97 -8.79
N ASP A 471 15.72 7.92 -8.13
CA ASP A 471 16.43 6.66 -7.96
C ASP A 471 16.70 6.00 -9.31
N ALA A 472 15.74 5.99 -10.23
CA ALA A 472 15.93 5.48 -11.58
C ALA A 472 17.03 6.22 -12.35
N LYS A 473 17.11 7.55 -12.22
CA LYS A 473 18.19 8.36 -12.81
C LYS A 473 19.55 8.04 -12.19
N ARG A 474 19.64 7.96 -10.86
CA ARG A 474 20.87 7.58 -10.16
C ARG A 474 21.32 6.17 -10.54
N ASN A 475 20.38 5.23 -10.66
CA ASN A 475 20.66 3.86 -11.09
C ASN A 475 21.15 3.81 -12.53
N ALA A 476 20.58 4.61 -13.44
CA ALA A 476 21.08 4.70 -14.81
C ALA A 476 22.53 5.21 -14.84
N GLU A 477 22.81 6.30 -14.12
CA GLU A 477 24.14 6.91 -14.02
C GLU A 477 25.17 5.93 -13.39
N ALA A 478 24.81 5.29 -12.28
CA ALA A 478 25.67 4.35 -11.57
C ALA A 478 26.04 3.11 -12.40
N ASN A 479 25.20 2.74 -13.37
CA ASN A 479 25.45 1.63 -14.30
C ASN A 479 25.96 2.09 -15.68
N GLY A 480 26.23 3.39 -15.87
CA GLY A 480 26.68 3.94 -17.16
C GLY A 480 25.66 3.82 -18.29
N ILE A 481 24.36 3.72 -17.97
CA ILE A 481 23.28 3.58 -18.94
C ILE A 481 22.84 4.98 -19.38
N THR A 482 23.21 5.36 -20.61
CA THR A 482 22.96 6.71 -21.14
C THR A 482 21.73 6.79 -22.06
N ASN A 483 21.15 5.65 -22.45
CA ASN A 483 19.99 5.58 -23.35
C ASN A 483 18.65 5.41 -22.61
N ALA A 484 18.61 5.71 -21.31
CA ALA A 484 17.39 5.65 -20.49
C ALA A 484 16.94 7.05 -20.05
N HIS A 485 15.66 7.36 -20.29
CA HIS A 485 15.03 8.63 -19.98
C HIS A 485 13.83 8.42 -19.06
N PHE A 486 13.73 9.19 -17.98
CA PHE A 486 12.67 9.04 -16.99
C PHE A 486 11.81 10.29 -16.88
N VAL A 487 10.50 10.11 -17.03
CA VAL A 487 9.47 11.15 -17.00
C VAL A 487 8.65 11.01 -15.72
N MET A 488 8.62 12.10 -14.93
CA MET A 488 7.84 12.16 -13.70
C MET A 488 6.41 12.58 -14.00
N GLY A 489 5.45 11.77 -13.57
CA GLY A 489 4.04 12.07 -13.66
C GLY A 489 3.16 10.83 -13.62
N LYS A 490 1.87 11.02 -13.35
CA LYS A 490 0.90 9.93 -13.47
C LYS A 490 0.86 9.45 -14.92
N ALA A 491 0.85 8.14 -15.13
CA ALA A 491 0.89 7.56 -16.46
C ALA A 491 -0.24 8.09 -17.35
N GLU A 492 -1.46 8.28 -16.81
CA GLU A 492 -2.60 8.82 -17.55
C GLU A 492 -2.44 10.25 -18.04
N ASP A 493 -1.51 11.00 -17.46
CA ASP A 493 -1.30 12.42 -17.77
C ASP A 493 -0.14 12.61 -18.74
N VAL A 494 0.92 11.81 -18.64
CA VAL A 494 2.16 12.03 -19.43
C VAL A 494 2.36 11.07 -20.61
N ILE A 495 1.69 9.91 -20.63
CA ILE A 495 1.98 8.88 -21.64
C ILE A 495 1.73 9.32 -23.08
N TYR A 496 0.74 10.20 -23.30
CA TYR A 496 0.44 10.74 -24.63
C TYR A 496 1.61 11.56 -25.17
N ASP A 497 2.18 12.44 -24.35
CA ASP A 497 3.31 13.30 -24.72
C ASP A 497 4.59 12.49 -24.92
N VAL A 498 4.81 11.47 -24.08
CA VAL A 498 5.96 10.55 -24.22
C VAL A 498 5.88 9.80 -25.55
N ILE A 499 4.73 9.22 -25.89
CA ILE A 499 4.52 8.55 -27.19
C ILE A 499 4.72 9.54 -28.35
N GLY A 500 4.25 10.78 -28.20
CA GLY A 500 4.46 11.84 -29.20
C GLY A 500 5.94 12.16 -29.42
N THR A 501 6.76 12.13 -28.36
CA THR A 501 8.21 12.37 -28.41
C THR A 501 8.95 11.28 -29.19
N VAL A 502 8.45 10.05 -29.14
CA VAL A 502 9.10 8.87 -29.77
C VAL A 502 8.35 8.37 -31.00
N ARG A 503 7.50 9.21 -31.60
CA ARG A 503 6.63 8.84 -32.74
C ARG A 503 7.38 8.34 -33.96
N ASP A 504 8.61 8.83 -34.16
CA ASP A 504 9.46 8.47 -35.30
C ASP A 504 10.33 7.23 -35.01
N SER A 505 10.07 6.53 -33.89
CA SER A 505 10.73 5.26 -33.59
C SER A 505 10.33 4.20 -34.61
N LYS A 506 11.31 3.46 -35.13
CA LYS A 506 11.07 2.35 -36.05
C LYS A 506 10.21 1.26 -35.42
N GLU A 507 10.50 0.95 -34.16
CA GLU A 507 9.81 -0.04 -33.37
C GLU A 507 9.52 0.53 -31.98
N LEU A 508 8.26 0.43 -31.52
CA LEU A 508 7.84 0.88 -30.21
C LEU A 508 7.15 -0.28 -29.47
N VAL A 509 7.71 -0.67 -28.33
CA VAL A 509 7.17 -1.72 -27.47
C VAL A 509 6.89 -1.14 -26.10
N ALA A 510 5.77 -1.52 -25.50
CA ALA A 510 5.43 -1.12 -24.13
C ALA A 510 5.54 -2.32 -23.19
N ILE A 511 6.27 -2.16 -22.08
CA ILE A 511 6.18 -3.02 -20.92
C ILE A 511 5.45 -2.23 -19.83
N VAL A 512 4.45 -2.84 -19.21
CA VAL A 512 3.64 -2.20 -18.16
C VAL A 512 3.62 -3.09 -16.91
N ASP A 513 4.00 -2.53 -15.76
CA ASP A 513 3.97 -3.20 -14.45
C ASP A 513 3.18 -2.36 -13.42
N PRO A 514 1.85 -2.31 -13.57
CA PRO A 514 1.01 -1.45 -12.74
C PRO A 514 0.81 -2.00 -11.33
N PRO A 515 0.34 -1.13 -10.39
CA PRO A 515 -0.10 -1.58 -9.08
C PRO A 515 -1.27 -2.58 -9.17
N ARG A 516 -1.64 -3.20 -8.04
CA ARG A 516 -2.72 -4.21 -7.94
C ARG A 516 -4.07 -3.83 -8.58
N GLN A 517 -4.36 -2.54 -8.73
CA GLN A 517 -5.59 -2.04 -9.34
C GLN A 517 -5.58 -2.08 -10.88
N GLY A 518 -4.41 -2.32 -11.49
CA GLY A 518 -4.19 -2.20 -12.92
C GLY A 518 -3.92 -0.77 -13.39
N LEU A 519 -3.83 -0.61 -14.71
CA LEU A 519 -3.67 0.68 -15.38
C LEU A 519 -4.97 1.49 -15.38
N HIS A 520 -4.80 2.80 -15.29
CA HIS A 520 -5.90 3.73 -15.50
C HIS A 520 -6.41 3.68 -16.95
N ASN A 521 -7.73 3.80 -17.15
CA ASN A 521 -8.36 3.63 -18.47
C ASN A 521 -7.81 4.60 -19.55
N ARG A 522 -7.39 5.82 -19.16
CA ARG A 522 -6.74 6.76 -20.10
C ARG A 522 -5.43 6.20 -20.65
N VAL A 523 -4.67 5.46 -19.85
CA VAL A 523 -3.42 4.80 -20.29
C VAL A 523 -3.75 3.74 -21.33
N LEU A 524 -4.72 2.86 -21.05
CA LEU A 524 -5.15 1.81 -21.99
C LEU A 524 -5.58 2.37 -23.34
N LYS A 525 -6.39 3.44 -23.32
CA LYS A 525 -6.85 4.12 -24.54
C LYS A 525 -5.71 4.75 -25.32
N THR A 526 -4.72 5.31 -24.62
CA THR A 526 -3.56 5.95 -25.25
C THR A 526 -2.66 4.90 -25.89
N LEU A 527 -2.37 3.80 -25.21
CA LEU A 527 -1.64 2.65 -25.76
C LEU A 527 -2.35 2.07 -27.00
N ARG A 528 -3.67 1.95 -26.94
CA ARG A 528 -4.48 1.47 -28.08
C ARG A 528 -4.43 2.38 -29.30
N ALA A 529 -4.55 3.68 -29.09
CA ALA A 529 -4.53 4.68 -30.15
C ALA A 529 -3.16 4.84 -30.81
N ALA A 530 -2.07 4.44 -30.15
CA ALA A 530 -0.72 4.48 -30.68
C ALA A 530 -0.48 3.32 -31.66
N GLU A 531 -0.77 3.53 -32.95
CA GLU A 531 -0.67 2.50 -33.99
C GLU A 531 0.74 1.91 -34.14
N GLN A 532 1.79 2.66 -33.78
CA GLN A 532 3.17 2.18 -33.83
C GLN A 532 3.48 1.11 -32.77
N ILE A 533 2.70 1.03 -31.67
CA ILE A 533 2.86 -0.01 -30.65
C ILE A 533 2.24 -1.29 -31.19
N LYS A 534 3.04 -2.32 -31.44
CA LYS A 534 2.54 -3.62 -31.94
C LYS A 534 2.44 -4.69 -30.85
N LYS A 535 3.26 -4.56 -29.81
CA LYS A 535 3.32 -5.48 -28.66
C LYS A 535 3.23 -4.71 -27.35
N ILE A 536 2.45 -5.25 -26.42
CA ILE A 536 2.41 -4.81 -25.03
C ILE A 536 2.72 -6.03 -24.16
N VAL A 537 3.75 -5.94 -23.34
CA VAL A 537 4.00 -6.93 -22.27
C VAL A 537 3.41 -6.39 -20.99
N TYR A 538 2.42 -7.08 -20.46
CA TYR A 538 1.73 -6.70 -19.24
C TYR A 538 2.14 -7.63 -18.10
N ILE A 539 2.78 -7.08 -17.08
CA ILE A 539 3.14 -7.78 -15.84
C ILE A 539 2.04 -7.52 -14.81
N SER A 540 1.56 -8.57 -14.14
CA SER A 540 0.51 -8.44 -13.14
C SER A 540 0.74 -9.34 -11.93
N CYS A 541 0.82 -8.73 -10.75
CA CYS A 541 0.81 -9.45 -9.47
C CYS A 541 -0.60 -9.90 -9.02
N ASN A 542 -1.66 -9.45 -9.71
CA ASN A 542 -3.04 -9.87 -9.46
C ASN A 542 -3.83 -9.91 -10.78
N PRO A 543 -3.69 -10.97 -11.58
CA PRO A 543 -4.31 -11.05 -12.90
C PRO A 543 -5.84 -11.07 -12.84
N ALA A 544 -6.43 -11.53 -11.72
CA ALA A 544 -7.87 -11.49 -11.52
C ALA A 544 -8.41 -10.05 -11.38
N ALA A 545 -7.66 -9.17 -10.73
CA ALA A 545 -7.99 -7.75 -10.61
C ALA A 545 -7.72 -6.98 -11.92
N ALA A 546 -6.63 -7.30 -12.62
CA ALA A 546 -6.27 -6.69 -13.90
C ALA A 546 -7.12 -7.18 -15.09
N LEU A 547 -7.98 -8.19 -14.89
CA LEU A 547 -8.81 -8.80 -15.94
C LEU A 547 -9.57 -7.78 -16.80
N GLN A 548 -10.11 -6.72 -16.18
CA GLN A 548 -10.84 -5.69 -16.92
C GLN A 548 -9.93 -4.91 -17.88
N ASN A 549 -8.67 -4.68 -17.52
CA ASN A 549 -7.70 -4.04 -18.41
C ASN A 549 -7.42 -4.91 -19.64
N PHE A 550 -7.24 -6.22 -19.46
CA PHE A 550 -7.03 -7.15 -20.59
C PHE A 550 -8.23 -7.15 -21.55
N VAL A 551 -9.45 -7.07 -21.00
CA VAL A 551 -10.67 -6.96 -21.81
C VAL A 551 -10.74 -5.61 -22.52
N ASP A 552 -10.42 -4.50 -21.84
CA ASP A 552 -10.51 -3.15 -22.41
C ASP A 552 -9.48 -2.92 -23.54
N LEU A 553 -8.27 -3.48 -23.41
CA LEU A 553 -7.25 -3.51 -24.47
C LEU A 553 -7.72 -4.26 -25.72
N ALA A 554 -8.54 -5.30 -25.53
CA ALA A 554 -9.04 -6.17 -26.58
C ALA A 554 -10.43 -5.81 -27.12
N ARG A 555 -11.04 -4.70 -26.66
CA ARG A 555 -12.37 -4.27 -27.13
C ARG A 555 -12.39 -3.95 -28.62
N GLN A 556 -13.56 -4.08 -29.23
CA GLN A 556 -13.77 -3.64 -30.61
C GLN A 556 -13.48 -2.15 -30.74
N GLU A 557 -12.92 -1.76 -31.89
CA GLU A 557 -12.68 -0.36 -32.22
C GLU A 557 -13.98 0.47 -32.15
N SER A 558 -13.89 1.65 -31.54
CA SER A 558 -14.98 2.61 -31.41
C SER A 558 -14.43 4.01 -31.13
N ASN A 559 -15.30 5.03 -31.14
CA ASN A 559 -14.90 6.39 -30.73
C ASN A 559 -14.26 6.46 -29.34
N ASN A 560 -14.58 5.50 -28.45
CA ASN A 560 -14.04 5.42 -27.09
C ASN A 560 -12.74 4.61 -26.98
N TYR A 561 -12.46 3.74 -27.94
CA TYR A 561 -11.32 2.84 -27.99
C TYR A 561 -10.82 2.79 -29.44
N ARG A 562 -9.92 3.72 -29.78
CA ARG A 562 -9.37 3.87 -31.13
C ARG A 562 -8.24 2.86 -31.39
N GLY A 563 -8.06 2.47 -32.64
CA GLY A 563 -7.02 1.53 -33.06
C GLY A 563 -7.38 0.07 -32.79
N ASP A 564 -6.64 -0.83 -33.45
CA ASP A 564 -6.87 -2.27 -33.40
C ASP A 564 -6.83 -2.84 -31.97
N PRO A 565 -7.60 -3.90 -31.69
CA PRO A 565 -7.57 -4.58 -30.39
C PRO A 565 -6.21 -5.27 -30.16
N PHE A 566 -5.76 -5.20 -28.91
CA PHE A 566 -4.67 -6.05 -28.41
C PHE A 566 -5.24 -7.30 -27.75
N VAL A 567 -4.86 -8.47 -28.23
CA VAL A 567 -5.30 -9.77 -27.69
C VAL A 567 -4.12 -10.51 -27.07
N ALA A 568 -4.38 -11.29 -26.01
CA ALA A 568 -3.33 -12.12 -25.44
C ALA A 568 -2.94 -13.24 -26.41
N THR A 569 -1.64 -13.36 -26.68
CA THR A 569 -1.05 -14.41 -27.52
C THR A 569 -0.16 -15.35 -26.72
N LYS A 570 0.29 -14.93 -25.52
CA LYS A 570 1.03 -15.78 -24.59
C LYS A 570 0.83 -15.35 -23.15
N ALA A 571 0.74 -16.32 -22.24
CA ALA A 571 0.63 -16.09 -20.80
C ALA A 571 1.70 -16.93 -20.06
N VAL A 572 2.60 -16.27 -19.34
CA VAL A 572 3.71 -16.90 -18.62
C VAL A 572 3.62 -16.56 -17.14
N PRO A 573 3.18 -17.50 -16.29
CA PRO A 573 3.17 -17.28 -14.86
C PRO A 573 4.56 -17.48 -14.24
N VAL A 574 4.91 -16.65 -13.26
CA VAL A 574 6.18 -16.69 -12.54
C VAL A 574 5.91 -16.70 -11.05
N ASP A 575 6.50 -17.67 -10.35
CA ASP A 575 6.40 -17.73 -8.91
C ASP A 575 7.39 -16.77 -8.23
N MET A 576 6.91 -15.58 -7.92
CA MET A 576 7.66 -14.59 -7.14
C MET A 576 7.51 -14.78 -5.62
N PHE A 577 6.50 -15.57 -5.19
CA PHE A 577 6.07 -15.65 -3.79
C PHE A 577 5.82 -17.11 -3.34
N PRO A 578 6.88 -17.96 -3.27
CA PRO A 578 6.80 -19.28 -2.66
C PRO A 578 6.11 -19.26 -1.30
N GLN A 579 5.41 -20.35 -0.95
CA GLN A 579 4.66 -20.54 0.30
C GLN A 579 3.42 -19.62 0.44
N THR A 580 3.03 -18.92 -0.63
CA THR A 580 1.82 -18.11 -0.70
C THR A 580 1.01 -18.43 -1.97
N PRO A 581 -0.30 -18.12 -2.02
CA PRO A 581 -1.11 -18.29 -3.23
C PRO A 581 -0.81 -17.27 -4.34
N HIS A 582 0.06 -16.28 -4.09
CA HIS A 582 0.36 -15.24 -5.07
C HIS A 582 1.26 -15.78 -6.19
N CYS A 583 0.94 -15.39 -7.43
CA CYS A 583 1.71 -15.72 -8.62
C CYS A 583 1.68 -14.49 -9.53
N GLU A 584 2.83 -14.08 -10.05
CA GLU A 584 2.87 -13.06 -11.08
C GLU A 584 2.56 -13.66 -12.43
N LEU A 585 2.05 -12.83 -13.33
CA LEU A 585 1.70 -13.20 -14.68
C LEU A 585 2.26 -12.18 -15.67
N VAL A 586 3.06 -12.66 -16.62
CA VAL A 586 3.49 -11.90 -17.79
C VAL A 586 2.60 -12.28 -18.97
N LEU A 587 1.86 -11.31 -19.50
CA LEU A 587 1.00 -11.45 -20.67
C LEU A 587 1.60 -10.72 -21.86
N LEU A 588 1.81 -11.44 -22.96
CA LEU A 588 2.08 -10.83 -24.26
C LEU A 588 0.75 -10.52 -24.93
N LEU A 589 0.52 -9.24 -25.20
CA LEU A 589 -0.63 -8.73 -25.90
C LEU A 589 -0.19 -8.16 -27.26
N GLU A 590 -0.75 -8.69 -28.34
CA GLU A 590 -0.40 -8.30 -29.71
C GLU A 590 -1.61 -7.79 -30.45
N ARG A 591 -1.41 -6.90 -31.41
CA ARG A 591 -2.49 -6.45 -32.28
C ARG A 591 -2.96 -7.61 -33.15
N LEU A 592 -4.27 -7.85 -33.16
CA LEU A 592 -4.88 -8.65 -34.21
C LEU A 592 -5.22 -7.70 -35.37
N SER A 593 -4.23 -7.37 -36.19
CA SER A 593 -4.48 -6.62 -37.44
C SER A 593 -5.31 -7.48 -38.39
N LYS A 594 -6.20 -6.84 -39.16
CA LYS A 594 -6.92 -7.48 -40.25
C LYS A 594 -6.00 -7.89 -41.40
#